data_AF-A0A2D5T3K9-F1
#
_entry.id   AF-A0A2D5T3K9-F1
#
_cell.length_a   1.000
_cell.length_b   1.000
_cell.length_c   1.000
_cell.angle_alpha   90.00
_cell.angle_beta   90.00
_cell.angle_gamma   90.00
#
_symmetry.space_group_name_H-M   'P 1'
#
loop_
_entity.id
_entity.type
_entity.pdbx_description
1 polymer ?
#
loop_
_entity_poly.entity_id
_entity_poly.type
_entity_poly.pdbx_seq_one_letter_code
_entity_poly.pdbx_strand_id
1 'polypeptide(L)'
;MSESLNIYLNEPDPLSVLLKRLSLNAEVYVNGDFCGMWAVDTSGSRRIPFHLIGDGEAWLHINGEVKQLQKWDLVIFPHDHQHIIASSA
;
A
#
# COMPACT_ATOMS: atom_id res chain seq x y z
N MET A 1 -9.10 -31.09 30.55
CA MET A 1 -8.11 -30.30 29.80
C MET A 1 -8.88 -29.59 28.70
N SER A 2 -9.09 -28.28 28.85
CA SER A 2 -9.88 -27.48 27.91
C SER A 2 -9.02 -27.17 26.69
N GLU A 3 -9.34 -27.78 25.55
CA GLU A 3 -8.82 -27.32 24.26
C GLU A 3 -9.41 -25.95 23.97
N SER A 4 -8.65 -24.92 24.30
CA SER A 4 -8.92 -23.56 23.86
C SER A 4 -8.76 -23.54 22.34
N LEU A 5 -9.88 -23.69 21.62
CA LEU A 5 -9.90 -23.65 20.17
C LEU A 5 -9.27 -22.33 19.72
N ASN A 6 -8.08 -22.41 19.12
CA ASN A 6 -7.31 -21.25 18.70
C ASN A 6 -7.99 -20.67 17.46
N ILE A 7 -8.95 -19.77 17.67
CA ILE A 7 -9.74 -19.03 16.67
C ILE A 7 -8.89 -18.20 15.68
N TYR A 8 -7.57 -18.28 15.78
CA TYR A 8 -6.58 -17.57 14.98
C TYR A 8 -5.99 -18.42 13.83
N LEU A 9 -6.36 -19.71 13.69
CA LEU A 9 -5.77 -20.64 12.71
C LEU A 9 -6.68 -21.06 11.54
N ASN A 10 -7.94 -20.63 11.51
CA ASN A 10 -8.82 -20.87 10.37
C ASN A 10 -9.03 -19.58 9.61
N GLU A 11 -8.96 -19.64 8.28
CA GLU A 11 -9.31 -18.51 7.43
C GLU A 11 -10.68 -17.93 7.83
N PRO A 12 -10.80 -16.59 7.96
CA PRO A 12 -9.76 -15.59 7.76
C PRO A 12 -8.83 -15.45 8.98
N ASP A 13 -7.55 -15.16 8.72
CA ASP A 13 -6.58 -14.82 9.76
C ASP A 13 -7.04 -13.57 10.57
N PRO A 14 -6.44 -13.32 11.75
CA PRO A 14 -6.88 -12.26 12.67
C PRO A 14 -6.83 -10.85 12.07
N LEU A 15 -5.85 -10.56 11.21
CA LEU A 15 -5.75 -9.28 10.51
C LEU A 15 -6.90 -9.17 9.50
N SER A 16 -7.17 -10.23 8.72
CA SER A 16 -8.32 -10.28 7.82
C SER A 16 -9.67 -10.06 8.53
N VAL A 17 -9.87 -10.68 9.70
CA VAL A 17 -11.10 -10.46 10.51
C VAL A 17 -11.21 -9.01 10.99
N LEU A 18 -10.10 -8.42 11.45
CA LEU A 18 -10.07 -7.03 11.89
C LEU A 18 -10.39 -6.06 10.75
N LEU A 19 -9.71 -6.20 9.61
CA LEU A 19 -9.91 -5.35 8.43
C LEU A 19 -11.37 -5.44 7.92
N LYS A 20 -11.94 -6.66 7.93
CA LYS A 20 -13.34 -6.88 7.57
C LYS A 20 -14.32 -6.18 8.52
N ARG A 21 -14.06 -6.22 9.85
CA ARG A 21 -14.90 -5.52 10.85
C ARG A 21 -14.80 -4.01 10.71
N LEU A 22 -13.63 -3.49 10.37
CA LEU A 22 -13.41 -2.06 10.14
C LEU A 22 -14.14 -1.56 8.87
N SER A 23 -14.69 -2.46 8.04
CA SER A 23 -15.39 -2.11 6.79
C SER A 23 -14.55 -1.19 5.90
N LEU A 24 -13.25 -1.48 5.82
CA LEU A 24 -12.32 -0.71 5.00
C LEU A 24 -12.72 -0.86 3.53
N ASN A 25 -13.11 0.27 2.94
CA ASN A 25 -13.34 0.36 1.50
C ASN A 25 -12.05 0.89 0.87
N ALA A 26 -11.40 0.05 0.07
CA ALA A 26 -10.29 0.46 -0.77
C ALA A 26 -10.81 0.67 -2.21
N GLU A 27 -10.37 1.76 -2.82
CA GLU A 27 -10.61 2.03 -4.23
C GLU A 27 -9.25 2.02 -4.94
N VAL A 28 -9.13 1.23 -6.01
CA VAL A 28 -7.94 1.28 -6.86
C VAL A 28 -8.09 2.48 -7.78
N TYR A 29 -7.48 3.60 -7.38
CA TYR A 29 -7.58 4.86 -8.12
C TYR A 29 -6.85 4.79 -9.46
N VAL A 30 -5.70 4.12 -9.52
CA VAL A 30 -4.87 3.96 -10.71
C VAL A 30 -4.29 2.54 -10.73
N ASN A 31 -4.45 1.84 -11.86
CA ASN A 31 -3.81 0.56 -12.16
C ASN A 31 -3.37 0.61 -13.62
N GLY A 32 -2.08 0.47 -13.88
CA GLY A 32 -1.55 0.47 -15.24
C GLY A 32 -0.04 0.35 -15.28
N ASP A 33 0.48 0.09 -16.47
CA ASP A 33 1.90 0.03 -16.75
C ASP A 33 2.42 1.43 -17.12
N PHE A 34 3.51 1.85 -16.50
CA PHE A 34 4.15 3.14 -16.73
C PHE A 34 5.50 2.96 -17.39
N CYS A 35 5.75 3.67 -18.49
CA CYS A 35 7.03 3.66 -19.22
C CYS A 35 7.50 5.08 -19.51
N GLY A 36 8.81 5.27 -19.58
CA GLY A 36 9.42 6.58 -19.78
C GLY A 36 9.44 7.43 -18.51
N MET A 37 9.43 8.75 -18.67
CA MET A 37 9.47 9.69 -17.56
C MET A 37 8.07 9.91 -17.00
N TRP A 38 7.86 9.57 -15.74
CA TRP A 38 6.57 9.75 -15.07
C TRP A 38 6.75 10.08 -13.59
N ALA A 39 5.74 10.77 -13.05
CA ALA A 39 5.60 11.04 -11.64
C ALA A 39 4.11 11.07 -11.30
N VAL A 40 3.75 10.49 -10.15
CA VAL A 40 2.39 10.41 -9.64
C VAL A 40 2.39 10.88 -8.19
N ASP A 41 1.52 11.85 -7.90
CA ASP A 41 1.22 12.31 -6.55
C ASP A 41 -0.25 12.00 -6.26
N THR A 42 -0.52 11.20 -5.24
CA THR A 42 -1.87 10.88 -4.77
C THR A 42 -2.18 11.46 -3.38
N SER A 43 -1.30 12.33 -2.87
CA SER A 43 -1.48 13.00 -1.59
C SER A 43 -2.58 14.05 -1.64
N GLY A 44 -3.12 14.40 -0.46
CA GLY A 44 -4.21 15.37 -0.33
C GLY A 44 -5.60 14.78 -0.63
N SER A 45 -5.70 13.48 -0.86
CA SER A 45 -6.96 12.76 -1.05
C SER A 45 -7.81 12.64 0.23
N ARG A 46 -7.20 12.88 1.41
CA ARG A 46 -7.74 12.62 2.76
C ARG A 46 -8.17 11.16 2.97
N ARG A 47 -7.57 10.23 2.22
CA ARG A 47 -7.75 8.78 2.34
C ARG A 47 -6.47 8.14 2.90
N ILE A 48 -6.35 6.82 2.78
CA ILE A 48 -5.10 6.08 3.05
C ILE A 48 -4.54 5.64 1.69
N PRO A 49 -3.66 6.44 1.05
CA PRO A 49 -3.02 6.03 -0.19
C PRO A 49 -2.17 4.78 0.01
N PHE A 50 -2.16 3.92 -1.00
CA PHE A 50 -1.25 2.80 -1.08
C PHE A 50 -0.73 2.65 -2.52
N HIS A 51 0.49 2.14 -2.65
CA HIS A 51 1.12 1.85 -3.92
C HIS A 51 1.74 0.46 -3.85
N LEU A 52 1.41 -0.38 -4.83
CA LEU A 52 1.98 -1.71 -5.00
C LEU A 52 2.73 -1.76 -6.33
N ILE A 53 4.00 -2.11 -6.29
CA ILE A 53 4.79 -2.32 -7.51
C ILE A 53 4.50 -3.74 -8.02
N GLY A 54 3.68 -3.85 -9.06
CA GLY A 54 3.32 -5.16 -9.64
C GLY A 54 4.51 -5.85 -10.32
N ASP A 55 5.29 -5.09 -11.08
CA ASP A 55 6.53 -5.54 -11.73
C ASP A 55 7.48 -4.34 -11.96
N GLY A 56 8.78 -4.61 -12.16
CA GLY A 56 9.78 -3.58 -12.35
C GLY A 56 10.19 -2.86 -11.05
N GLU A 57 10.49 -1.56 -11.16
CA GLU A 57 10.95 -0.71 -10.06
C GLU A 57 10.37 0.70 -10.16
N ALA A 58 10.32 1.37 -9.02
CA ALA A 58 9.90 2.76 -8.90
C ALA A 58 10.71 3.47 -7.80
N TRP A 59 10.53 4.78 -7.69
CA TRP A 59 11.17 5.60 -6.66
C TRP A 59 10.12 6.36 -5.86
N LEU A 60 10.18 6.23 -4.55
CA LEU A 60 9.39 7.01 -3.59
C LEU A 60 10.19 8.23 -3.16
N HIS A 61 9.63 9.41 -3.40
CA HIS A 61 10.10 10.68 -2.89
C HIS A 61 9.21 11.12 -1.72
N ILE A 62 9.78 11.27 -0.53
CA ILE A 62 9.06 11.69 0.67
C ILE A 62 9.98 12.41 1.65
N ASN A 63 9.56 13.57 2.17
CA ASN A 63 10.31 14.32 3.19
C ASN A 63 11.78 14.61 2.83
N GLY A 64 12.09 14.78 1.54
CA GLY A 64 13.46 14.98 1.04
C GLY A 64 14.30 13.70 0.98
N GLU A 65 13.74 12.55 1.32
CA GLU A 65 14.33 11.24 1.13
C GLU A 65 13.82 10.60 -0.17
N VAL A 66 14.68 9.80 -0.78
CA VAL A 66 14.36 9.03 -1.97
C VAL A 66 14.63 7.56 -1.69
N LYS A 67 13.64 6.70 -1.92
CA LYS A 67 13.72 5.27 -1.67
C LYS A 67 13.32 4.48 -2.92
N GLN A 68 14.17 3.56 -3.35
CA GLN A 68 13.83 2.63 -4.41
C GLN A 68 12.81 1.61 -3.89
N LEU A 69 11.82 1.33 -4.72
CA LEU A 69 10.80 0.31 -4.53
C LEU A 69 10.96 -0.74 -5.61
N GLN A 70 10.96 -2.00 -5.22
CA GLN A 70 11.05 -3.13 -6.14
C GLN A 70 9.72 -3.84 -6.27
N LYS A 71 9.65 -4.75 -7.24
CA LYS A 71 8.53 -5.67 -7.40
C LYS A 71 8.05 -6.23 -6.06
N TRP A 72 6.75 -6.15 -5.85
CA TRP A 72 6.00 -6.56 -4.66
C TRP A 72 6.17 -5.69 -3.42
N ASP A 73 6.93 -4.61 -3.48
CA ASP A 73 6.90 -3.62 -2.42
C ASP A 73 5.52 -2.94 -2.37
N LEU A 74 4.95 -2.94 -1.17
CA LEU A 74 3.72 -2.24 -0.82
C LEU A 74 4.08 -1.09 0.12
N VAL A 75 3.73 0.12 -0.28
CA VAL A 75 3.83 1.32 0.57
C VAL A 75 2.43 1.81 0.89
N ILE A 76 2.18 2.12 2.16
CA ILE A 76 0.90 2.64 2.65
C ILE A 76 1.17 3.95 3.38
N PHE A 77 0.30 4.94 3.18
CA PHE A 77 0.34 6.25 3.83
C PHE A 77 -0.89 6.43 4.74
N PRO A 78 -0.85 5.98 6.02
CA PRO A 78 -2.02 6.01 6.91
C PRO A 78 -2.61 7.40 7.18
N HIS A 79 -1.81 8.45 6.97
CA HIS A 79 -2.17 9.84 7.24
C HIS A 79 -2.04 10.74 6.01
N ASP A 80 -2.08 10.17 4.80
CA ASP A 80 -2.06 10.94 3.55
C ASP A 80 -0.87 11.91 3.45
N HIS A 81 0.31 11.49 3.94
CA HIS A 81 1.52 12.29 3.88
C HIS A 81 1.86 12.61 2.41
N GLN A 82 2.40 13.80 2.18
CA GLN A 82 2.85 14.21 0.85
C GLN A 82 3.96 13.27 0.36
N HIS A 83 3.78 12.72 -0.85
CA HIS A 83 4.71 11.78 -1.46
C HIS A 83 4.56 11.77 -2.98
N ILE A 84 5.62 11.39 -3.68
CA ILE A 84 5.61 11.19 -5.13
C ILE A 84 6.18 9.80 -5.43
N ILE A 85 5.49 9.05 -6.28
CA ILE A 85 6.05 7.86 -6.93
C ILE A 85 6.53 8.28 -8.32
N ALA A 86 7.77 7.96 -8.68
CA ALA A 86 8.38 8.38 -9.95
C ALA A 86 9.21 7.28 -10.62
N SER A 87 9.49 7.49 -11.91
CA SER A 87 10.38 6.63 -12.71
C SER A 87 11.86 6.73 -12.33
N SER A 88 12.26 7.73 -11.54
CA SER A 88 13.65 8.02 -11.20
C SER A 88 13.78 8.61 -9.79
N ALA A 89 15.02 8.55 -9.28
CA ALA A 89 15.42 9.15 -8.02
C ALA A 89 15.39 10.69 -8.05
#